data_AF-V8CM33-F1
#
_entry.id   AF-V8CM33-F1
#
_cell.length_a   1.000
_cell.length_b   1.000
_cell.length_c   1.000
_cell.angle_alpha   90.00
_cell.angle_beta   90.00
_cell.angle_gamma   90.00
#
_symmetry.space_group_name_H-M   'P 1'
#
loop_
_entity.id
_entity.type
_entity.pdbx_description
1 polymer ?
#
loop_
_entity_poly.entity_id
_entity_poly.type
_entity_poly.pdbx_seq_one_letter_code
_entity_poly.pdbx_strand_id
1 'polypeptide(L)'
;MKRLLLFALVAFFGVSAQAQNKPTVITEKPAGTETVYKRVSGKMFFIKNQKISIADLAKLAENGQPAGDLTVVADADGKTVYLKYVLSYASFIKDDQAGGWVKGTKVGNVITVPAGQYLLYGKFEDGEYGIQVGYMDYKDGKFEVSKGDITFTIDGNTAVLNGTIMKGESQEDFQLRILGGYWSDNSSFFCGDVETVFSTVPNGIETVATDANKQIVGETYFDLSGRKLSKAGKGVAIKSIKFADGTTKSVKYIGK
;
A
#
# COMPACT_ATOMS: atom_id res chain seq x y z
N MET A 1 22.72 -1.23 -16.23
CA MET A 1 21.29 -1.60 -16.28
C MET A 1 21.10 -2.63 -17.40
N LYS A 2 21.04 -3.93 -17.07
CA LYS A 2 20.88 -5.00 -18.07
C LYS A 2 20.12 -6.24 -17.57
N ARG A 3 19.39 -6.13 -16.46
CA ARG A 3 18.62 -7.24 -15.87
C ARG A 3 17.13 -6.99 -16.10
N LEU A 4 16.66 -7.28 -17.31
CA LEU A 4 15.24 -7.30 -17.63
C LEU A 4 14.83 -8.76 -17.86
N LEU A 5 13.95 -9.24 -16.99
CA LEU A 5 12.99 -10.33 -17.24
C LEU A 5 13.55 -11.62 -17.86
N LEU A 6 14.07 -12.52 -17.04
CA LEU A 6 13.89 -13.96 -17.28
C LEU A 6 13.89 -14.70 -15.93
N PHE A 7 12.69 -14.92 -15.37
CA PHE A 7 12.51 -15.78 -14.20
C PHE A 7 12.44 -17.23 -14.66
N ALA A 8 13.58 -17.88 -14.86
CA ALA A 8 13.65 -19.33 -14.96
C ALA A 8 13.94 -19.90 -13.56
N LEU A 9 12.89 -20.02 -12.73
CA LEU A 9 13.01 -20.62 -11.40
C LEU A 9 13.05 -22.15 -11.55
N VAL A 10 14.17 -22.78 -11.21
CA VAL A 10 14.23 -24.24 -11.03
C VAL A 10 13.67 -24.55 -9.64
N ALA A 11 12.48 -25.16 -9.58
CA ALA A 11 11.89 -25.62 -8.34
C ALA A 11 12.67 -26.84 -7.82
N PHE A 12 13.15 -26.78 -6.57
CA PHE A 12 13.69 -27.95 -5.88
C PHE A 12 12.69 -28.45 -4.85
N PHE A 13 12.10 -29.61 -5.12
CA PHE A 13 11.58 -30.50 -4.08
C PHE A 13 12.74 -31.38 -3.60
N GLY A 14 13.08 -31.32 -2.31
CA GLY A 14 14.04 -32.26 -1.73
C GLY A 14 14.77 -31.69 -0.52
N VAL A 15 14.42 -32.22 0.66
CA VAL A 15 15.18 -32.03 1.89
C VAL A 15 16.55 -32.69 1.70
N SER A 16 17.60 -31.89 1.54
CA SER A 16 18.97 -32.34 1.72
C SER A 16 19.72 -31.33 2.56
N ALA A 17 20.23 -31.81 3.69
CA ALA A 17 21.00 -31.06 4.67
C ALA A 17 22.34 -30.59 4.08
N GLN A 18 22.33 -29.43 3.42
CA GLN A 18 23.48 -28.55 3.20
C GLN A 18 22.98 -27.10 3.02
N ALA A 19 22.60 -26.44 4.12
CA ALA A 19 22.17 -25.03 4.04
C ALA A 19 22.39 -24.31 5.37
N GLN A 20 23.64 -24.09 5.77
CA GLN A 20 23.93 -23.38 7.03
C GLN A 20 24.08 -21.85 6.84
N ASN A 21 24.06 -21.34 5.61
CA ASN A 21 24.22 -19.90 5.31
C ASN A 21 23.24 -19.36 4.25
N LYS A 22 22.23 -20.12 3.81
CA LYS A 22 21.25 -19.61 2.83
C LYS A 22 20.19 -18.77 3.56
N PRO A 23 19.87 -17.56 3.08
CA PRO A 23 18.81 -16.76 3.67
C PRO A 23 17.47 -17.50 3.55
N THR A 24 16.69 -17.46 4.63
CA THR A 24 15.35 -18.06 4.67
C THR A 24 14.33 -17.03 4.20
N VAL A 25 13.54 -17.39 3.18
CA VAL A 25 12.36 -16.64 2.74
C VAL A 25 11.13 -17.33 3.33
N ILE A 26 10.24 -16.58 3.97
CA ILE A 26 8.99 -17.12 4.48
C ILE A 26 7.97 -17.04 3.35
N THR A 27 7.65 -18.17 2.72
CA THR A 27 6.72 -18.22 1.56
C THR A 27 5.33 -18.70 1.96
N GLU A 28 5.26 -19.62 2.92
CA GLU A 28 4.02 -20.12 3.52
C GLU A 28 3.36 -19.04 4.37
N LYS A 29 2.02 -18.98 4.36
CA LYS A 29 1.28 -18.09 5.27
C LYS A 29 1.51 -18.53 6.71
N PRO A 30 2.02 -17.64 7.60
CA PRO A 30 2.20 -17.98 9.01
C PRO A 30 0.87 -18.28 9.70
N ALA A 31 0.90 -19.14 10.72
CA ALA A 31 -0.26 -19.36 11.58
C ALA A 31 -0.51 -18.11 12.46
N GLY A 32 -1.77 -17.80 12.73
CA GLY A 32 -2.14 -16.67 13.59
C GLY A 32 -3.43 -15.97 13.17
N THR A 33 -3.68 -14.83 13.77
CA THR A 33 -4.83 -13.96 13.44
C THR A 33 -4.45 -13.03 12.30
N GLU A 34 -5.20 -13.09 11.20
CA GLU A 34 -4.97 -12.26 10.02
C GLU A 34 -5.81 -10.96 10.06
N THR A 35 -5.17 -9.86 9.70
CA THR A 35 -5.81 -8.58 9.37
C THR A 35 -5.29 -8.10 8.01
N VAL A 36 -6.20 -7.71 7.12
CA VAL A 36 -5.87 -7.18 5.79
C VAL A 36 -6.20 -5.70 5.74
N TYR A 37 -5.22 -4.87 5.37
CA TYR A 37 -5.35 -3.43 5.20
C TYR A 37 -5.17 -3.06 3.72
N LYS A 38 -6.21 -2.52 3.11
CA LYS A 38 -6.20 -2.04 1.73
C LYS A 38 -5.28 -0.84 1.57
N ARG A 39 -4.48 -0.78 0.51
CA ARG A 39 -3.73 0.45 0.19
C ARG A 39 -4.69 1.54 -0.26
N VAL A 40 -4.69 2.66 0.45
CA VAL A 40 -5.59 3.79 0.17
C VAL A 40 -4.85 5.02 -0.35
N SER A 41 -3.55 5.15 -0.10
CA SER A 41 -2.72 6.25 -0.62
C SER A 41 -1.24 5.85 -0.74
N GLY A 42 -0.46 6.77 -1.30
CA GLY A 42 0.99 6.66 -1.44
C GLY A 42 1.43 6.56 -2.89
N LYS A 43 2.75 6.54 -3.10
CA LYS A 43 3.35 6.42 -4.43
C LYS A 43 4.22 5.18 -4.51
N MET A 44 4.09 4.47 -5.63
CA MET A 44 4.91 3.31 -5.97
C MET A 44 5.98 3.73 -6.98
N PHE A 45 7.23 3.43 -6.67
CA PHE A 45 8.39 3.55 -7.54
C PHE A 45 8.73 2.18 -8.11
N PHE A 46 8.91 2.08 -9.41
CA PHE A 46 9.23 0.82 -10.09
C PHE A 46 10.01 1.08 -11.36
N ILE A 47 10.69 0.04 -11.86
CA ILE A 47 11.43 0.14 -13.11
C ILE A 47 10.52 -0.23 -14.28
N LYS A 48 10.37 0.68 -15.23
CA LYS A 48 9.71 0.43 -16.52
C LYS A 48 10.59 0.97 -17.62
N ASN A 49 10.87 0.15 -18.64
CA ASN A 49 11.75 0.51 -19.76
C ASN A 49 13.11 1.09 -19.30
N GLN A 50 13.72 0.49 -18.28
CA GLN A 50 15.00 0.90 -17.70
C GLN A 50 15.00 2.30 -17.04
N LYS A 51 13.83 2.86 -16.75
CA LYS A 51 13.68 4.13 -16.04
C LYS A 51 12.83 3.94 -14.79
N ILE A 52 13.15 4.70 -13.76
CA ILE A 52 12.29 4.81 -12.58
C ILE A 52 11.00 5.50 -13.02
N SER A 53 9.88 4.83 -12.76
CA SER A 53 8.53 5.31 -12.97
C SER A 53 7.82 5.41 -11.63
N ILE A 54 6.89 6.36 -11.53
CA ILE A 54 6.10 6.59 -10.33
C ILE A 54 4.63 6.38 -10.69
N ALA A 55 3.92 5.63 -9.87
CA ALA A 55 2.47 5.51 -9.94
C ALA A 55 1.85 5.94 -8.61
N ASP A 56 0.66 6.54 -8.71
CA ASP A 56 -0.17 6.86 -7.55
C ASP A 56 -1.04 5.64 -7.21
N LEU A 57 -0.92 5.15 -5.98
CA LEU A 57 -1.56 3.90 -5.56
C LEU A 57 -3.09 4.02 -5.52
N ALA A 58 -3.62 5.19 -5.14
CA ALA A 58 -5.05 5.43 -5.12
C ALA A 58 -5.62 5.42 -6.54
N LYS A 59 -4.97 6.12 -7.47
CA LYS A 59 -5.37 6.13 -8.89
C LYS A 59 -5.28 4.74 -9.54
N LEU A 60 -4.28 3.95 -9.19
CA LEU A 60 -4.19 2.56 -9.67
C LEU A 60 -5.39 1.73 -9.21
N ALA A 61 -5.78 1.85 -7.94
CA ALA A 61 -6.95 1.18 -7.39
C ALA A 61 -8.26 1.64 -8.07
N GLU A 62 -8.44 2.96 -8.26
CA GLU A 62 -9.59 3.53 -8.98
C GLU A 62 -9.72 3.01 -10.42
N ASN A 63 -8.60 2.74 -11.08
CA ASN A 63 -8.55 2.20 -12.44
C ASN A 63 -8.70 0.66 -12.49
N GLY A 64 -9.07 0.01 -11.37
CA GLY A 64 -9.25 -1.44 -11.30
C GLY A 64 -7.93 -2.23 -11.34
N GLN A 65 -6.81 -1.59 -11.03
CA GLN A 65 -5.48 -2.20 -11.01
C GLN A 65 -4.79 -2.00 -9.64
N PRO A 66 -5.45 -2.33 -8.51
CA PRO A 66 -4.88 -2.12 -7.20
C PRO A 66 -3.60 -2.95 -7.00
N ALA A 67 -2.64 -2.37 -6.28
CA ALA A 67 -1.55 -3.15 -5.71
C ALA A 67 -2.08 -4.03 -4.56
N GLY A 68 -1.33 -5.07 -4.20
CA GLY A 68 -1.70 -6.01 -3.15
C GLY A 68 -1.82 -5.34 -1.78
N ASP A 69 -2.81 -5.78 -1.02
CA ASP A 69 -3.12 -5.25 0.31
C ASP A 69 -2.05 -5.64 1.34
N LEU A 70 -1.79 -4.77 2.31
CA LEU A 70 -0.91 -5.13 3.43
C LEU A 70 -1.62 -6.16 4.30
N THR A 71 -1.07 -7.37 4.34
CA THR A 71 -1.59 -8.44 5.19
C THR A 71 -0.70 -8.58 6.40
N VAL A 72 -1.29 -8.53 7.59
CA VAL A 72 -0.60 -8.70 8.87
C VAL A 72 -1.17 -9.94 9.56
N VAL A 73 -0.31 -10.90 9.88
CA VAL A 73 -0.65 -12.06 10.71
C VAL A 73 0.01 -11.87 12.08
N ALA A 74 -0.79 -11.79 13.12
CA ALA A 74 -0.31 -11.78 14.51
C ALA A 74 -0.26 -13.22 15.05
N ASP A 75 0.91 -13.61 15.55
CA ASP A 75 1.08 -14.89 16.22
C ASP A 75 0.31 -14.92 17.56
N ALA A 76 0.18 -16.10 18.16
CA ALA A 76 -0.57 -16.33 19.39
C ALA A 76 -0.02 -15.53 20.60
N ASP A 77 1.26 -15.13 20.56
CA ASP A 77 1.88 -14.30 21.60
C ASP A 77 1.44 -12.81 21.57
N GLY A 78 0.73 -12.39 20.51
CA GLY A 78 0.29 -11.01 20.28
C GLY A 78 1.41 -10.00 20.04
N LYS A 79 2.67 -10.44 19.99
CA LYS A 79 3.89 -9.62 19.84
C LYS A 79 4.60 -9.91 18.54
N THR A 80 4.71 -11.16 18.14
CA THR A 80 5.28 -11.57 16.86
C THR A 80 4.27 -11.33 15.76
N VAL A 81 4.69 -10.64 14.71
CA VAL A 81 3.84 -10.36 13.55
C VAL A 81 4.57 -10.70 12.27
N TYR A 82 3.80 -11.05 11.24
CA TYR A 82 4.29 -11.33 9.90
C TYR A 82 3.53 -10.47 8.91
N LEU A 83 4.26 -9.82 8.01
CA LEU A 83 3.69 -8.87 7.05
C LEU A 83 3.94 -9.37 5.64
N LYS A 84 2.91 -9.35 4.81
CA LYS A 84 2.99 -9.64 3.37
C LYS A 84 2.60 -8.40 2.57
N TYR A 85 3.25 -8.26 1.42
CA TYR A 85 3.16 -7.07 0.58
C TYR A 85 3.47 -5.82 1.40
N VAL A 86 4.68 -5.73 1.95
CA VAL A 86 5.14 -4.44 2.49
C VAL A 86 5.45 -3.45 1.36
N LEU A 87 5.94 -3.97 0.23
CA LEU A 87 6.15 -3.24 -1.03
C LEU A 87 4.97 -3.46 -1.99
N SER A 88 4.45 -2.39 -2.57
CA SER A 88 3.32 -2.47 -3.51
C SER A 88 3.70 -3.18 -4.81
N TYR A 89 4.88 -2.89 -5.37
CA TYR A 89 5.27 -3.48 -6.66
C TYR A 89 5.45 -5.00 -6.60
N ALA A 90 5.76 -5.55 -5.43
CA ALA A 90 5.94 -6.98 -5.22
C ALA A 90 4.70 -7.80 -5.58
N SER A 91 3.49 -7.25 -5.41
CA SER A 91 2.23 -7.94 -5.75
C SER A 91 1.98 -8.05 -7.25
N PHE A 92 2.69 -7.28 -8.08
CA PHE A 92 2.59 -7.36 -9.54
C PHE A 92 3.59 -8.36 -10.13
N ILE A 93 4.46 -8.95 -9.32
CA ILE A 93 5.41 -9.93 -9.78
C ILE A 93 4.67 -11.25 -9.99
N LYS A 94 4.89 -11.83 -11.18
CA LYS A 94 4.22 -13.05 -11.64
C LYS A 94 4.37 -14.17 -10.61
N ASP A 95 3.32 -14.98 -10.47
CA ASP A 95 3.30 -16.17 -9.62
C ASP A 95 3.68 -15.89 -8.15
N ASP A 96 3.47 -14.65 -7.70
CA ASP A 96 3.77 -14.17 -6.34
C ASP A 96 5.24 -14.37 -5.92
N GLN A 97 6.16 -14.39 -6.89
CA GLN A 97 7.57 -14.71 -6.64
C GLN A 97 8.24 -13.75 -5.64
N ALA A 98 7.83 -12.48 -5.62
CA ALA A 98 8.33 -11.49 -4.66
C ALA A 98 7.41 -11.29 -3.44
N GLY A 99 6.43 -12.17 -3.22
CA GLY A 99 5.41 -12.08 -2.18
C GLY A 99 5.79 -12.70 -0.83
N GLY A 100 7.09 -12.85 -0.55
CA GLY A 100 7.57 -13.37 0.74
C GLY A 100 7.10 -12.53 1.93
N TRP A 101 6.93 -13.19 3.07
CA TRP A 101 6.58 -12.55 4.33
C TRP A 101 7.83 -12.03 5.04
N VAL A 102 7.67 -10.90 5.73
CA VAL A 102 8.68 -10.37 6.66
C VAL A 102 8.20 -10.52 8.10
N LYS A 103 9.11 -10.88 8.99
CA LYS A 103 8.84 -11.03 10.41
C LYS A 103 9.14 -9.72 11.15
N GLY A 104 8.28 -9.35 12.06
CA GLY A 104 8.46 -8.18 12.92
C GLY A 104 7.95 -8.43 14.34
N THR A 105 8.01 -7.36 15.13
CA THR A 105 7.49 -7.30 16.49
C THR A 105 6.52 -6.14 16.63
N LYS A 106 5.47 -6.33 17.41
CA LYS A 106 4.47 -5.33 17.74
C LYS A 106 4.59 -4.92 19.21
N VAL A 107 4.70 -3.62 19.45
CA VAL A 107 4.67 -3.02 20.78
C VAL A 107 3.62 -1.92 20.78
N GLY A 108 2.55 -2.13 21.55
CA GLY A 108 1.37 -1.25 21.50
C GLY A 108 0.79 -1.23 20.10
N ASN A 109 0.80 -0.04 19.49
CA ASN A 109 0.27 0.17 18.15
C ASN A 109 1.36 0.28 17.05
N VAL A 110 2.63 0.07 17.40
CA VAL A 110 3.75 0.13 16.45
C VAL A 110 4.22 -1.28 16.12
N ILE A 111 4.35 -1.56 14.82
CA ILE A 111 5.03 -2.74 14.29
C ILE A 111 6.42 -2.33 13.83
N THR A 112 7.43 -3.10 14.20
CA THR A 112 8.83 -2.94 13.80
C THR A 112 9.29 -4.19 13.07
N VAL A 113 9.82 -4.03 11.86
CA VAL A 113 10.36 -5.09 11.00
C VAL A 113 11.83 -4.80 10.76
N PRO A 114 12.75 -5.70 11.17
CA PRO A 114 14.16 -5.57 10.85
C PRO A 114 14.39 -5.46 9.34
N ALA A 115 15.18 -4.47 8.91
CA ALA A 115 15.57 -4.32 7.51
C ALA A 115 16.50 -5.45 7.05
N GLY A 116 16.59 -5.65 5.74
CA GLY A 116 17.44 -6.68 5.12
C GLY A 116 16.79 -8.07 5.05
N GLN A 117 15.55 -8.23 5.47
CA GLN A 117 14.80 -9.47 5.27
C GLN A 117 14.48 -9.69 3.79
N TYR A 118 14.47 -10.95 3.36
CA TYR A 118 14.27 -11.33 1.96
C TYR A 118 12.80 -11.56 1.65
N LEU A 119 12.33 -10.97 0.55
CA LEU A 119 11.03 -11.23 -0.06
C LEU A 119 11.11 -12.34 -1.13
N LEU A 120 12.30 -12.50 -1.71
CA LEU A 120 12.64 -13.51 -2.71
C LEU A 120 14.13 -13.81 -2.57
N TYR A 121 14.53 -15.06 -2.78
CA TYR A 121 15.92 -15.47 -2.92
C TYR A 121 15.99 -16.68 -3.85
N GLY A 122 16.99 -16.73 -4.72
CA GLY A 122 17.13 -17.84 -5.66
C GLY A 122 18.43 -17.81 -6.45
N LYS A 123 18.61 -18.87 -7.24
CA LYS A 123 19.71 -18.99 -8.19
C LYS A 123 19.27 -18.47 -9.55
N PHE A 124 20.06 -17.57 -10.10
CA PHE A 124 19.94 -16.99 -11.43
C PHE A 124 21.15 -17.39 -12.28
N GLU A 125 21.15 -17.04 -13.56
CA GLU A 125 22.24 -17.40 -14.49
C GLU A 125 23.60 -16.84 -14.05
N ASP A 126 23.62 -15.66 -13.43
CA ASP A 126 24.82 -14.92 -13.05
C ASP A 126 25.12 -14.92 -11.54
N GLY A 127 24.38 -15.69 -10.73
CA GLY A 127 24.65 -15.82 -9.30
C GLY A 127 23.47 -16.28 -8.45
N GLU A 128 23.66 -16.31 -7.13
CA GLU A 128 22.60 -16.58 -6.15
C GLU A 128 22.34 -15.31 -5.34
N TYR A 129 21.15 -14.72 -5.49
CA TYR A 129 20.80 -13.45 -4.88
C TYR A 129 19.28 -13.32 -4.70
N GLY A 130 18.83 -12.20 -4.13
CA GLY A 130 17.43 -11.99 -3.86
C GLY A 130 17.03 -10.54 -3.71
N ILE A 131 15.75 -10.32 -3.39
CA ILE A 131 15.20 -9.00 -3.06
C ILE A 131 15.11 -8.89 -1.54
N GLN A 132 15.83 -7.92 -1.00
CA GLN A 132 15.72 -7.50 0.40
C GLN A 132 14.85 -6.26 0.52
N VAL A 133 14.28 -6.03 1.70
CA VAL A 133 13.48 -4.84 2.00
C VAL A 133 14.12 -4.00 3.11
N GLY A 134 14.12 -2.68 2.94
CA GLY A 134 14.65 -1.71 3.89
C GLY A 134 14.47 -0.29 3.38
N TYR A 135 14.83 0.73 4.16
CA TYR A 135 14.78 2.10 3.64
C TYR A 135 15.88 2.35 2.62
N MET A 136 15.59 3.21 1.65
CA MET A 136 16.58 3.75 0.73
C MET A 136 16.44 5.26 0.64
N ASP A 137 17.55 5.98 0.65
CA ASP A 137 17.62 7.42 0.41
C ASP A 137 18.04 7.67 -1.04
N TYR A 138 17.43 8.65 -1.70
CA TYR A 138 17.87 9.12 -3.01
C TYR A 138 18.91 10.23 -2.83
N LYS A 139 20.14 9.97 -3.31
CA LYS A 139 21.29 10.89 -3.23
C LYS A 139 22.08 10.81 -4.52
N ASP A 140 22.53 11.96 -5.03
CA ASP A 140 23.43 12.04 -6.19
C ASP A 140 22.95 11.22 -7.41
N GLY A 141 21.64 11.22 -7.66
CA GLY A 141 21.05 10.55 -8.82
C GLY A 141 20.81 9.04 -8.66
N LYS A 142 21.01 8.47 -7.46
CA LYS A 142 20.84 7.04 -7.20
C LYS A 142 20.20 6.79 -5.84
N PHE A 143 19.61 5.60 -5.68
CA PHE A 143 19.17 5.12 -4.38
C PHE A 143 20.31 4.40 -3.65
N GLU A 144 20.43 4.67 -2.36
CA GLU A 144 21.36 4.01 -1.45
C GLU A 144 20.60 3.43 -0.26
N VAL A 145 20.97 2.23 0.17
CA VAL A 145 20.34 1.58 1.33
C VAL A 145 20.64 2.37 2.60
N SER A 146 19.61 2.65 3.37
CA SER A 146 19.69 3.36 4.64
C SER A 146 19.60 2.41 5.82
N LYS A 147 20.19 2.81 6.94
CA LYS A 147 20.02 2.10 8.22
C LYS A 147 18.67 2.40 8.86
N GLY A 148 18.14 1.43 9.59
CA GLY A 148 16.96 1.55 10.42
C GLY A 148 15.91 0.48 10.11
N ASP A 149 15.18 0.09 11.14
CA ASP A 149 14.08 -0.86 11.01
C ASP A 149 12.86 -0.19 10.37
N ILE A 150 12.14 -0.97 9.58
CA ILE A 150 10.90 -0.54 8.94
C ILE A 150 9.83 -0.49 10.04
N THR A 151 9.04 0.58 10.09
CA THR A 151 7.98 0.68 11.09
C THR A 151 6.64 1.04 10.47
N PHE A 152 5.59 0.44 11.02
CA PHE A 152 4.22 0.76 10.71
C PHE A 152 3.49 1.18 11.98
N THR A 153 2.73 2.27 11.90
CA THR A 153 1.83 2.69 12.99
C THR A 153 0.43 2.20 12.66
N ILE A 154 -0.18 1.44 13.57
CA ILE A 154 -1.57 1.02 13.49
C ILE A 154 -2.42 2.00 14.31
N ASP A 155 -3.50 2.50 13.74
CA ASP A 155 -4.48 3.34 14.44
C ASP A 155 -5.89 2.90 14.06
N GLY A 156 -6.48 2.06 14.92
CA GLY A 156 -7.75 1.39 14.65
C GLY A 156 -7.73 0.64 13.32
N ASN A 157 -8.48 1.17 12.35
CA ASN A 157 -8.63 0.60 11.01
C ASN A 157 -7.54 1.00 10.03
N THR A 158 -6.59 1.85 10.43
CA THR A 158 -5.55 2.39 9.55
C THR A 158 -4.19 1.81 9.89
N ALA A 159 -3.36 1.58 8.89
CA ALA A 159 -1.92 1.36 9.06
C ALA A 159 -1.15 2.40 8.25
N VAL A 160 -0.06 2.94 8.79
CA VAL A 160 0.76 3.97 8.14
C VAL A 160 2.20 3.47 8.07
N LEU A 161 2.80 3.49 6.87
CA LEU A 161 4.23 3.30 6.69
C LEU A 161 4.97 4.55 7.20
N ASN A 162 5.82 4.39 8.20
CA ASN A 162 6.56 5.50 8.78
C ASN A 162 7.88 5.74 8.03
N GLY A 163 8.57 6.83 8.37
CA GLY A 163 9.97 7.05 8.02
C GLY A 163 10.25 7.38 6.55
N THR A 164 9.26 7.28 5.65
CA THR A 164 9.40 7.71 4.25
C THR A 164 9.21 9.21 4.12
N ILE A 165 9.89 9.83 3.16
CA ILE A 165 9.91 11.28 2.93
C ILE A 165 9.85 11.50 1.43
N MET A 166 8.98 12.40 0.95
CA MET A 166 9.04 12.93 -0.40
C MET A 166 8.70 14.42 -0.35
N LYS A 167 9.72 15.28 -0.39
CA LYS A 167 9.55 16.73 -0.33
C LYS A 167 10.61 17.46 -1.15
N GLY A 168 10.34 18.72 -1.44
CA GLY A 168 11.19 19.60 -2.24
C GLY A 168 10.63 19.85 -3.62
N GLU A 169 10.73 21.09 -4.10
CA GLU A 169 10.20 21.54 -5.40
C GLU A 169 11.29 21.77 -6.45
N SER A 170 12.55 21.80 -6.01
CA SER A 170 13.74 22.00 -6.84
C SER A 170 14.73 20.84 -6.65
N GLN A 171 15.78 20.80 -7.47
CA GLN A 171 16.81 19.76 -7.34
C GLN A 171 17.65 19.91 -6.06
N GLU A 172 17.74 21.11 -5.50
CA GLU A 172 18.61 21.43 -4.34
C GLU A 172 17.93 21.12 -2.99
N ASP A 173 16.61 21.12 -2.93
CA ASP A 173 15.81 20.82 -1.72
C ASP A 173 15.09 19.46 -1.79
N PHE A 174 15.24 18.73 -2.90
CA PHE A 174 14.62 17.41 -3.07
C PHE A 174 15.19 16.40 -2.06
N GLN A 175 14.29 15.88 -1.22
CA GLN A 175 14.57 14.80 -0.29
C GLN A 175 13.61 13.67 -0.53
N LEU A 176 14.17 12.50 -0.86
CA LEU A 176 13.41 11.29 -1.06
C LEU A 176 14.01 10.15 -0.22
N ARG A 177 13.17 9.60 0.65
CA ARG A 177 13.40 8.38 1.41
C ARG A 177 12.21 7.47 1.24
N ILE A 178 12.45 6.26 0.78
CA ILE A 178 11.40 5.29 0.46
C ILE A 178 11.61 4.01 1.25
N LEU A 179 10.53 3.25 1.47
CA LEU A 179 10.67 1.82 1.72
C LEU A 179 11.04 1.18 0.38
N GLY A 180 12.25 0.63 0.27
CA GLY A 180 12.79 0.08 -0.95
C GLY A 180 12.92 -1.43 -0.93
N GLY A 181 12.67 -2.05 -2.08
CA GLY A 181 13.21 -3.35 -2.44
C GLY A 181 14.55 -3.15 -3.15
N TYR A 182 15.57 -3.92 -2.78
CA TYR A 182 16.88 -3.86 -3.40
C TYR A 182 17.52 -5.25 -3.56
N TRP A 183 18.35 -5.38 -4.58
CA TRP A 183 19.06 -6.63 -4.85
C TRP A 183 20.16 -6.87 -3.82
N SER A 184 20.21 -8.08 -3.26
CA SER A 184 21.13 -8.41 -2.16
C SER A 184 22.61 -8.48 -2.56
N ASP A 185 22.91 -8.64 -3.85
CA ASP A 185 24.28 -8.76 -4.38
C ASP A 185 24.98 -7.41 -4.55
N ASN A 186 24.23 -6.36 -4.85
CA ASN A 186 24.79 -5.05 -5.21
C ASN A 186 24.00 -3.84 -4.68
N SER A 187 22.97 -4.08 -3.88
CA SER A 187 22.08 -3.06 -3.31
C SER A 187 21.38 -2.17 -4.34
N SER A 188 21.30 -2.59 -5.59
CA SER A 188 20.62 -1.81 -6.63
C SER A 188 19.11 -1.81 -6.44
N PHE A 189 18.51 -0.66 -6.75
CA PHE A 189 17.08 -0.43 -6.62
C PHE A 189 16.26 -1.42 -7.46
N PHE A 190 15.22 -1.98 -6.85
CA PHE A 190 14.22 -2.81 -7.51
C PHE A 190 12.87 -2.07 -7.61
N CYS A 191 12.33 -1.66 -6.47
CA CYS A 191 11.08 -0.89 -6.36
C CYS A 191 11.02 -0.15 -5.02
N GLY A 192 9.98 0.66 -4.80
CA GLY A 192 9.72 1.20 -3.47
C GLY A 192 8.40 1.93 -3.30
N ASP A 193 8.13 2.29 -2.06
CA ASP A 193 6.89 2.88 -1.58
C ASP A 193 7.20 4.12 -0.72
N VAL A 194 6.39 5.16 -0.85
CA VAL A 194 6.46 6.38 -0.02
C VAL A 194 5.06 6.86 0.34
N GLU A 195 4.94 7.43 1.54
CA GLU A 195 3.69 8.05 2.04
C GLU A 195 2.49 7.09 1.99
N THR A 196 2.77 5.79 2.18
CA THR A 196 1.76 4.74 2.04
C THR A 196 0.90 4.65 3.28
N VAL A 197 -0.41 4.77 3.07
CA VAL A 197 -1.44 4.55 4.09
C VAL A 197 -2.33 3.40 3.65
N PHE A 198 -2.73 2.60 4.62
CA PHE A 198 -3.60 1.45 4.44
C PHE A 198 -4.83 1.54 5.33
N SER A 199 -5.94 0.92 4.94
CA SER A 199 -7.16 0.84 5.75
C SER A 199 -7.89 -0.49 5.62
N THR A 200 -8.41 -1.02 6.74
CA THR A 200 -9.34 -2.17 6.74
C THR A 200 -10.74 -1.79 6.26
N VAL A 201 -11.05 -0.50 6.24
CA VAL A 201 -12.28 0.02 5.67
C VAL A 201 -11.95 0.38 4.22
N PRO A 202 -12.49 -0.35 3.23
CA PRO A 202 -12.42 0.11 1.84
C PRO A 202 -13.06 1.48 1.84
N ASN A 203 -12.31 2.52 1.45
CA ASN A 203 -12.76 3.90 1.35
C ASN A 203 -14.28 3.97 1.24
N GLY A 204 -14.94 4.41 2.31
CA GLY A 204 -16.38 4.58 2.39
C GLY A 204 -16.83 5.75 1.51
N ILE A 205 -16.56 5.65 0.22
CA ILE A 205 -17.27 6.26 -0.89
C ILE A 205 -17.24 5.17 -1.95
N GLU A 206 -18.17 4.22 -1.82
CA GLU A 206 -18.63 3.52 -3.01
C GLU A 206 -19.03 4.60 -4.01
N THR A 207 -18.60 4.46 -5.25
CA THR A 207 -19.20 5.08 -6.44
C THR A 207 -20.62 5.57 -6.14
N VAL A 208 -20.89 6.86 -6.38
CA VAL A 208 -22.26 7.40 -6.29
C VAL A 208 -23.16 6.47 -7.10
N ALA A 209 -23.93 5.62 -6.40
CA ALA A 209 -24.93 4.78 -7.04
C ALA A 209 -25.80 5.76 -7.82
N THR A 210 -25.83 5.65 -9.15
CA THR A 210 -26.66 6.51 -9.96
C THR A 210 -28.09 6.36 -9.45
N ASP A 211 -28.67 7.46 -8.93
CA ASP A 211 -29.94 7.49 -8.19
C ASP A 211 -31.16 7.08 -9.03
N ALA A 212 -30.97 6.45 -10.18
CA ALA A 212 -31.97 6.20 -11.20
C ALA A 212 -33.16 5.36 -10.70
N ASN A 213 -33.05 4.65 -9.58
CA ASN A 213 -34.10 3.78 -9.05
C ASN A 213 -34.37 3.89 -7.53
N LYS A 214 -33.85 4.92 -6.84
CA LYS A 214 -34.06 5.04 -5.39
C LYS A 214 -35.42 5.70 -5.07
N GLN A 215 -36.24 5.04 -4.26
CA GLN A 215 -37.51 5.61 -3.79
C GLN A 215 -37.26 6.78 -2.84
N ILE A 216 -37.84 7.94 -3.15
CA ILE A 216 -37.78 9.13 -2.28
C ILE A 216 -38.82 8.99 -1.17
N VAL A 217 -38.40 9.17 0.08
CA VAL A 217 -39.27 9.12 1.27
C VAL A 217 -39.31 10.44 2.05
N GLY A 218 -38.49 11.41 1.67
CA GLY A 218 -38.54 12.73 2.29
C GLY A 218 -37.72 13.77 1.56
N GLU A 219 -38.17 15.02 1.64
CA GLU A 219 -37.46 16.19 1.13
C GLU A 219 -37.41 17.26 2.21
N THR A 220 -36.26 17.89 2.39
CA THR A 220 -36.06 19.02 3.31
C THR A 220 -35.24 20.10 2.62
N TYR A 221 -35.55 21.35 2.91
CA TYR A 221 -34.86 22.49 2.33
C TYR A 221 -34.06 23.22 3.39
N PHE A 222 -32.90 23.74 3.00
CA PHE A 222 -32.03 24.54 3.84
C PHE A 222 -31.63 25.81 3.09
N ASP A 223 -31.43 26.91 3.82
CA ASP A 223 -30.73 28.06 3.25
C ASP A 223 -29.22 27.77 3.11
N LEU A 224 -28.48 28.69 2.50
CA LEU A 224 -27.03 28.54 2.29
C LEU A 224 -26.22 28.57 3.60
N SER A 225 -26.84 28.96 4.72
CA SER A 225 -26.24 28.89 6.06
C SER A 225 -26.55 27.59 6.80
N GLY A 226 -27.30 26.67 6.17
CA GLY A 226 -27.66 25.38 6.76
C GLY A 226 -28.89 25.41 7.67
N ARG A 227 -29.65 26.52 7.72
CA ARG A 227 -30.90 26.57 8.51
C ARG A 227 -32.03 25.89 7.74
N LYS A 228 -32.77 25.02 8.44
CA LYS A 228 -33.92 24.32 7.87
C LYS A 228 -35.04 25.31 7.52
N LEU A 229 -35.53 25.21 6.30
CA LEU A 229 -36.64 25.98 5.77
C LEU A 229 -37.93 25.15 5.83
N SER A 230 -39.06 25.81 6.13
CA SER A 230 -40.38 25.17 6.10
C SER A 230 -40.84 24.83 4.68
N LYS A 231 -40.35 25.59 3.68
CA LYS A 231 -40.54 25.35 2.24
C LYS A 231 -39.45 26.06 1.45
N ALA A 232 -39.21 25.64 0.21
CA ALA A 232 -38.35 26.38 -0.69
C ALA A 232 -38.99 27.72 -1.09
N GLY A 233 -38.26 28.83 -0.90
CA GLY A 233 -38.64 30.15 -1.39
C GLY A 233 -38.06 30.44 -2.78
N LYS A 234 -38.25 31.68 -3.26
CA LYS A 234 -37.57 32.17 -4.47
C LYS A 234 -36.06 32.24 -4.22
N GLY A 235 -35.26 31.85 -5.21
CA GLY A 235 -33.79 31.89 -5.13
C GLY A 235 -33.15 30.53 -4.86
N VAL A 236 -31.92 30.52 -4.35
CA VAL A 236 -31.11 29.31 -4.18
C VAL A 236 -31.30 28.72 -2.79
N ALA A 237 -31.62 27.43 -2.73
CA ALA A 237 -31.68 26.63 -1.51
C ALA A 237 -30.92 25.30 -1.70
N ILE A 238 -30.60 24.64 -0.59
CA ILE A 238 -30.08 23.27 -0.59
C ILE A 238 -31.27 22.34 -0.35
N LYS A 239 -31.59 21.47 -1.32
CA LYS A 239 -32.59 20.43 -1.17
C LYS A 239 -31.90 19.13 -0.76
N SER A 240 -32.24 18.64 0.43
CA SER A 240 -31.84 17.32 0.93
C SER A 240 -32.96 16.31 0.66
N ILE A 241 -32.64 15.25 -0.07
CA ILE A 241 -33.54 14.17 -0.47
C ILE A 241 -33.16 12.94 0.34
N LYS A 242 -34.11 12.41 1.12
CA LYS A 242 -33.96 11.15 1.86
C LYS A 242 -34.59 10.02 1.06
N PHE A 243 -33.84 8.94 0.89
CA PHE A 243 -34.29 7.72 0.20
C PHE A 243 -34.77 6.66 1.20
N ALA A 244 -35.57 5.71 0.72
CA ALA A 244 -36.14 4.61 1.53
C ALA A 244 -35.05 3.74 2.19
N ASP A 245 -33.88 3.63 1.55
CA ASP A 245 -32.71 2.91 2.05
C ASP A 245 -31.96 3.67 3.18
N GLY A 246 -32.46 4.84 3.59
CA GLY A 246 -31.86 5.68 4.63
C GLY A 246 -30.77 6.63 4.11
N THR A 247 -30.33 6.50 2.86
CA THR A 247 -29.33 7.40 2.27
C THR A 247 -29.91 8.79 1.99
N THR A 248 -29.03 9.79 1.90
CA THR A 248 -29.44 11.19 1.67
C THR A 248 -28.59 11.83 0.58
N LYS A 249 -29.23 12.56 -0.34
CA LYS A 249 -28.59 13.36 -1.37
C LYS A 249 -28.90 14.84 -1.20
N SER A 250 -27.87 15.68 -1.23
CA SER A 250 -28.03 17.14 -1.21
C SER A 250 -27.81 17.71 -2.62
N VAL A 251 -28.78 18.46 -3.12
CA VAL A 251 -28.71 19.12 -4.44
C VAL A 251 -29.01 20.61 -4.32
N LYS A 252 -28.43 21.40 -5.22
CA LYS A 252 -28.85 22.79 -5.42
C LYS A 252 -30.29 22.81 -5.93
N TYR A 253 -31.15 23.58 -5.28
CA TYR A 253 -32.51 23.88 -5.73
C TYR A 253 -32.63 25.36 -6.05
N ILE A 254 -33.27 25.69 -7.18
CA ILE A 254 -33.55 27.07 -7.58
C ILE A 254 -35.07 27.21 -7.65
N GLY A 255 -35.65 27.86 -6.64
CA GLY A 255 -37.07 28.18 -6.61
C GLY A 255 -37.36 29.37 -7.54
N LYS A 256 -38.33 29.20 -8.44
CA LYS A 256 -38.84 30.26 -9.32
C LYS A 256 -39.89 31.12 -8.62
#